data_AF-A0A7C8BQM6-F1
#
_entry.id   AF-A0A7C8BQM6-F1
#
_cell.length_a   1.000
_cell.length_b   1.000
_cell.length_c   1.000
_cell.angle_alpha   90.00
_cell.angle_beta   90.00
_cell.angle_gamma   90.00
#
_symmetry.space_group_name_H-M   'P 1'
#
loop_
_entity.id
_entity.type
_entity.pdbx_description
1 polymer ?
#
loop_
_entity_poly.entity_id
_entity_poly.type
_entity_poly.pdbx_seq_one_letter_code
_entity_poly.pdbx_strand_id
1 'polypeptide(L)'
;MKEHLKKVLPLPAKSTRTEFKKTHEGLDGLRESINGFEMEARSAARAYEGLSDNVRAALTLADQSAADIRSRFDVVEAMEADCAQVLAAQESALGAVQESVSVVHEDTERSFKTLAERIQAIERQLKTAATDRGNIKSTVAGLGSRLWANERSSVMAAAATMPRQFIEHLDYHVVDHCNLNCVCCSTYSPIAKERFADISQFGDDLRLLQSAVGENVLRLHLLGGEPLLHPEIEGFLVVAREVFPGARIDVTSNGVLVSKMPDSFWETMRKCDIDLKYTRYPISLDYDAMVEHARERGVFAYSAGDEISCFRRIPLNPRGTSNVHQTYLRCPYIDCPQLREGRLCRCPASAYSDILNDAMVESGHIARFKLNAADCLELHGGLSAQDVFDFLSRPIPFCQYCDMGKVDNAVPWGPSSREIAEWVDL
;
A
#
# COMPACT_ATOMS: atom_id res chain seq x y z
N MET A 1 9.02 -4.13 -20.30
CA MET A 1 8.53 -3.36 -19.12
C MET A 1 7.86 -4.25 -18.06
N LYS A 2 6.93 -5.16 -18.42
CA LYS A 2 6.31 -6.13 -17.48
C LYS A 2 7.30 -7.06 -16.75
N GLU A 3 8.42 -7.43 -17.36
CA GLU A 3 9.47 -8.26 -16.73
C GLU A 3 10.33 -7.52 -15.69
N HIS A 4 10.54 -6.20 -15.86
CA HIS A 4 11.41 -5.40 -14.99
C HIS A 4 10.72 -4.95 -13.70
N LEU A 5 9.41 -4.69 -13.76
CA LEU A 5 8.60 -4.40 -12.56
C LEU A 5 8.54 -5.56 -11.55
N LYS A 6 8.76 -6.82 -12.00
CA LYS A 6 8.87 -7.99 -11.11
C LYS A 6 10.14 -8.00 -10.25
N LYS A 7 11.19 -7.25 -10.64
CA LYS A 7 12.50 -7.28 -9.96
C LYS A 7 12.70 -6.16 -8.93
N VAL A 8 11.94 -5.07 -8.99
CA VAL A 8 12.15 -3.87 -8.17
C VAL A 8 11.31 -3.88 -6.88
N LEU A 9 10.20 -4.61 -6.85
CA LEU A 9 9.38 -4.86 -5.66
C LEU A 9 9.08 -6.36 -5.56
N PRO A 10 9.90 -7.16 -4.84
CA PRO A 10 9.51 -8.51 -4.51
C PRO A 10 8.31 -8.41 -3.56
N LEU A 11 7.10 -8.54 -4.10
CA LEU A 11 5.92 -8.69 -3.27
C LEU A 11 6.11 -9.98 -2.45
N PRO A 12 6.23 -9.91 -1.11
CA PRO A 12 6.20 -11.13 -0.33
C PRO A 12 4.81 -11.76 -0.53
N ALA A 13 4.77 -13.08 -0.67
CA ALA A 13 3.58 -13.93 -0.81
C ALA A 13 3.07 -14.29 -2.24
N LYS A 14 3.73 -13.90 -3.35
CA LYS A 14 3.29 -14.39 -4.68
C LYS A 14 3.46 -15.91 -4.88
N SER A 15 4.48 -16.54 -4.28
CA SER A 15 4.64 -18.01 -4.35
C SER A 15 3.62 -18.73 -3.47
N THR A 16 3.45 -18.30 -2.21
CA THR A 16 2.62 -19.00 -1.22
C THR A 16 1.12 -18.88 -1.50
N ARG A 17 0.61 -17.72 -1.95
CA ARG A 17 -0.81 -17.58 -2.34
C ARG A 17 -1.14 -18.42 -3.57
N THR A 18 -0.24 -18.42 -4.57
CA THR A 18 -0.43 -19.21 -5.80
C THR A 18 -0.35 -20.71 -5.52
N GLU A 19 0.57 -21.15 -4.66
CA GLU A 19 0.68 -22.54 -4.20
C GLU A 19 -0.53 -22.97 -3.37
N PHE A 20 -1.01 -22.11 -2.48
CA PHE A 20 -2.25 -22.35 -1.72
C PHE A 20 -3.44 -22.55 -2.65
N LYS A 21 -3.65 -21.63 -3.61
CA LYS A 21 -4.73 -21.74 -4.61
C LYS A 21 -4.62 -23.01 -5.43
N LYS A 22 -3.43 -23.32 -5.99
CA LYS A 22 -3.20 -24.56 -6.74
C LYS A 22 -3.47 -25.82 -5.92
N THR A 23 -3.15 -25.80 -4.63
CA THR A 23 -3.40 -26.95 -3.74
C THR A 23 -4.90 -27.09 -3.46
N HIS A 24 -5.61 -25.99 -3.25
CA HIS A 24 -7.05 -26.01 -2.95
C HIS A 24 -7.89 -26.33 -4.19
N GLU A 25 -7.64 -25.65 -5.32
CA GLU A 25 -8.23 -25.94 -6.63
C GLU A 25 -7.90 -27.38 -7.09
N GLY A 26 -6.68 -27.85 -6.80
CA GLY A 26 -6.26 -29.21 -7.09
C GLY A 26 -7.04 -30.27 -6.30
N LEU A 27 -7.43 -30.00 -5.05
CA LEU A 27 -8.22 -30.91 -4.22
C LEU A 27 -9.69 -30.98 -4.67
N ASP A 28 -10.29 -29.85 -5.05
CA ASP A 28 -11.66 -29.79 -5.58
C ASP A 28 -11.73 -30.38 -7.00
N GLY A 29 -10.77 -30.05 -7.86
CA GLY A 29 -10.66 -30.59 -9.22
C GLY A 29 -10.33 -32.08 -9.28
N LEU A 30 -9.60 -32.64 -8.31
CA LEU A 30 -9.38 -34.09 -8.21
C LEU A 30 -10.69 -34.87 -7.95
N ARG A 31 -11.64 -34.26 -7.24
CA ARG A 31 -12.92 -34.89 -6.88
C ARG A 31 -13.89 -34.97 -8.06
N GLU A 32 -13.79 -34.02 -9.00
CA GLU A 32 -14.57 -33.99 -10.25
C GLU A 32 -13.86 -34.75 -11.39
N SER A 33 -12.53 -34.66 -11.47
CA SER A 33 -11.73 -35.29 -12.53
C SER A 33 -11.70 -36.81 -12.45
N ILE A 34 -11.77 -37.41 -11.25
CA ILE A 34 -11.81 -38.88 -11.09
C ILE A 34 -13.07 -39.48 -11.74
N ASN A 35 -14.20 -38.77 -11.74
CA ASN A 35 -15.45 -39.22 -12.37
C ASN A 35 -15.50 -38.99 -13.89
N GLY A 36 -14.77 -37.99 -14.41
CA GLY A 36 -14.67 -37.70 -15.85
C GLY A 36 -13.63 -38.55 -16.59
N PHE A 37 -12.50 -38.85 -15.95
CA PHE A 37 -11.38 -39.59 -16.56
C PHE A 37 -11.75 -41.04 -16.94
N GLU A 38 -12.63 -41.70 -16.18
CA GLU A 38 -13.08 -43.08 -16.48
C GLU A 38 -13.93 -43.16 -17.76
N MET A 39 -14.57 -42.06 -18.14
CA MET A 39 -15.50 -41.97 -19.26
C MET A 39 -14.81 -41.53 -20.57
N GLU A 40 -13.84 -40.61 -20.49
CA GLU A 40 -13.05 -40.14 -21.65
C GLU A 40 -11.98 -41.14 -22.10
N ALA A 41 -11.38 -41.90 -21.17
CA ALA A 41 -10.35 -42.90 -21.49
C ALA A 41 -10.87 -44.04 -22.40
N ARG A 42 -12.19 -44.30 -22.41
CA ARG A 42 -12.82 -45.30 -23.30
C ARG A 42 -13.18 -44.73 -24.68
N SER A 43 -13.26 -43.41 -24.84
CA SER A 43 -13.63 -42.72 -26.08
C SER A 43 -12.41 -42.39 -26.95
N ALA A 44 -11.25 -42.08 -26.34
CA ALA A 44 -10.05 -41.65 -27.04
C ALA A 44 -9.25 -42.78 -27.74
N ALA A 45 -9.60 -44.06 -27.54
CA ALA A 45 -8.89 -45.20 -28.15
C ALA A 45 -9.33 -45.53 -29.60
N ARG A 46 -10.17 -44.70 -30.23
CA ARG A 46 -10.58 -44.88 -31.64
C ARG A 46 -10.81 -43.54 -32.36
N ALA A 47 -9.75 -42.84 -32.75
CA ALA A 47 -9.82 -41.95 -33.90
C ALA A 47 -8.41 -41.65 -34.41
N TYR A 48 -8.27 -41.88 -35.71
CA TYR A 48 -7.06 -41.90 -36.51
C TYR A 48 -6.57 -40.50 -36.91
N GLU A 49 -5.30 -40.48 -37.32
CA GLU A 49 -4.59 -39.65 -38.29
C GLU A 49 -5.36 -38.58 -39.11
N GLY A 50 -4.66 -37.47 -39.36
CA GLY A 50 -4.70 -36.78 -40.65
C GLY A 50 -4.64 -35.25 -40.58
N LEU A 51 -3.81 -34.68 -41.46
CA LEU A 51 -3.82 -33.33 -42.06
C LEU A 51 -2.70 -32.37 -41.68
N SER A 52 -1.67 -32.40 -42.54
CA SER A 52 -1.00 -31.21 -43.06
C SER A 52 -1.96 -30.42 -43.96
N ASP A 53 -2.15 -29.12 -43.71
CA ASP A 53 -2.53 -28.12 -44.74
C ASP A 53 -2.41 -26.64 -44.29
N ASN A 54 -2.13 -26.34 -43.02
CA ASN A 54 -2.13 -24.95 -42.52
C ASN A 54 -0.85 -24.12 -42.78
N VAL A 55 0.16 -24.66 -43.46
CA VAL A 55 1.44 -23.95 -43.70
C VAL A 55 1.38 -23.05 -44.95
N ARG A 56 0.38 -23.22 -45.83
CA ARG A 56 0.32 -22.47 -47.10
C ARG A 56 -0.46 -21.15 -47.02
N ALA A 57 -1.17 -20.87 -45.92
CA ALA A 57 -1.96 -19.64 -45.73
C ALA A 57 -1.20 -18.50 -45.03
N ALA A 58 -0.09 -18.78 -44.36
CA ALA A 58 0.62 -17.80 -43.52
C ALA A 58 1.54 -16.84 -44.30
N LEU A 59 1.92 -17.18 -45.54
CA LEU A 59 2.88 -16.39 -46.33
C LEU A 59 2.25 -15.22 -47.10
N THR A 60 0.94 -15.26 -47.36
CA THR A 60 0.24 -14.21 -48.13
C THR A 60 -0.18 -13.01 -47.27
N LEU A 61 -0.26 -13.17 -45.94
CA LEU A 61 -0.65 -12.12 -44.98
C LEU A 61 0.51 -11.19 -44.56
N ALA A 62 1.76 -11.62 -44.77
CA ALA A 62 2.95 -10.86 -44.38
C ALA A 62 3.23 -9.66 -45.32
N ASP A 63 2.91 -9.78 -46.61
CA ASP A 63 3.20 -8.73 -47.61
C ASP A 63 2.24 -7.53 -47.53
N GLN A 64 1.02 -7.72 -47.01
CA GLN A 64 0.04 -6.62 -46.87
C GLN A 64 0.31 -5.70 -45.67
N SER A 65 1.01 -6.18 -44.64
CA SER A 65 1.31 -5.41 -43.42
C SER A 65 2.49 -4.43 -43.58
N ALA A 66 3.33 -4.62 -44.60
CA ALA A 66 4.51 -3.79 -44.83
C ALA A 66 4.21 -2.45 -45.54
N ALA A 67 3.03 -2.28 -46.13
CA ALA A 67 2.60 -1.05 -46.80
C ALA A 67 1.95 -0.04 -45.83
N ASP A 68 1.29 -0.51 -44.76
CA ASP A 68 0.58 0.32 -43.78
C ASP A 68 1.52 1.01 -42.77
N ILE A 69 2.73 0.47 -42.60
CA ILE A 69 3.77 1.04 -41.72
C ILE A 69 4.37 2.33 -42.31
N ARG A 70 4.28 2.54 -43.63
CA ARG A 70 4.88 3.70 -44.31
C ARG A 70 4.06 5.00 -44.22
N SER A 71 2.77 4.94 -43.89
CA SER A 71 1.91 6.13 -43.74
C SER A 71 1.92 6.74 -42.32
N ARG A 72 2.51 6.04 -41.34
CA ARG A 72 2.56 6.47 -39.93
C ARG A 72 3.78 7.34 -39.58
N PHE A 73 4.69 7.56 -40.53
CA PHE A 73 5.90 8.36 -40.32
C PHE A 73 5.65 9.87 -40.31
N ASP A 74 4.65 10.38 -41.05
CA ASP A 74 4.37 11.82 -41.14
C ASP A 74 3.70 12.41 -39.87
N VAL A 75 3.17 11.56 -38.98
CA VAL A 75 2.57 11.97 -37.69
C VAL A 75 3.64 12.19 -36.61
N VAL A 76 4.82 11.57 -36.77
CA VAL A 76 5.91 11.62 -35.78
C VAL A 76 6.63 12.97 -35.81
N GLU A 77 6.77 13.63 -36.97
CA GLU A 77 7.42 14.94 -37.09
C GLU A 77 6.60 16.08 -36.43
N ALA A 78 5.27 15.98 -36.38
CA ALA A 78 4.43 16.97 -35.71
C ALA A 78 4.52 16.89 -34.16
N MET A 79 4.78 15.70 -33.61
CA MET A 79 4.93 15.47 -32.16
C MET A 79 6.27 15.97 -31.60
N GLU A 80 7.31 16.13 -32.44
CA GLU A 80 8.62 16.64 -32.01
C GLU A 80 8.60 18.14 -31.66
N ALA A 81 7.74 18.93 -32.31
CA ALA A 81 7.61 20.38 -32.06
C ALA A 81 6.93 20.69 -30.70
N ASP A 82 5.91 19.91 -30.31
CA ASP A 82 5.21 20.07 -29.02
C ASP A 82 6.06 19.58 -27.84
N CYS A 83 6.89 18.54 -28.04
CA CYS A 83 7.83 18.06 -27.02
C CYS A 83 8.88 19.13 -26.64
N ALA A 84 9.28 20.00 -27.56
CA ALA A 84 10.27 21.05 -27.30
C ALA A 84 9.76 22.14 -26.34
N GLN A 85 8.46 22.49 -26.38
CA GLN A 85 7.87 23.45 -25.44
C GLN A 85 7.69 22.86 -24.04
N VAL A 86 7.34 21.57 -23.95
CA VAL A 86 7.25 20.84 -22.67
C VAL A 86 8.63 20.69 -22.02
N LEU A 87 9.68 20.44 -22.80
CA LEU A 87 11.07 20.38 -22.34
C LEU A 87 11.54 21.70 -21.70
N ALA A 88 11.21 22.85 -22.31
CA ALA A 88 11.58 24.16 -21.76
C ALA A 88 10.88 24.48 -20.41
N ALA A 89 9.64 24.02 -20.23
CA ALA A 89 8.92 24.14 -18.96
C ALA A 89 9.48 23.17 -17.90
N GLN A 90 9.93 21.98 -18.31
CA GLN A 90 10.59 21.01 -17.42
C GLN A 90 12.00 21.44 -16.99
N GLU A 91 12.77 22.15 -17.82
CA GLU A 91 14.09 22.68 -17.43
C GLU A 91 14.00 23.74 -16.32
N SER A 92 12.95 24.57 -16.31
CA SER A 92 12.69 25.54 -15.24
C SER A 92 12.33 24.86 -13.91
N ALA A 93 11.52 23.79 -13.96
CA ALA A 93 11.21 22.95 -12.80
C ALA A 93 12.42 22.13 -12.32
N LEU A 94 13.27 21.66 -13.23
CA LEU A 94 14.51 20.96 -12.95
C LEU A 94 15.50 21.87 -12.22
N GLY A 95 15.57 23.17 -12.54
CA GLY A 95 16.40 24.14 -11.83
C GLY A 95 16.03 24.30 -10.35
N ALA A 96 14.73 24.42 -10.03
CA ALA A 96 14.25 24.53 -8.65
C ALA A 96 14.43 23.22 -7.84
N VAL A 97 14.31 22.07 -8.52
CA VAL A 97 14.61 20.75 -7.95
C VAL A 97 16.13 20.58 -7.77
N GLN A 98 16.97 21.02 -8.71
CA GLN A 98 18.43 20.95 -8.62
C GLN A 98 19.00 21.80 -7.49
N GLU A 99 18.42 22.97 -7.22
CA GLU A 99 18.82 23.84 -6.09
C GLU A 99 18.41 23.24 -4.73
N SER A 100 17.31 22.48 -4.68
CA SER A 100 16.90 21.71 -3.49
C SER A 100 17.72 20.43 -3.32
N VAL A 101 18.09 19.78 -4.43
CA VAL A 101 18.93 18.58 -4.48
C VAL A 101 20.38 18.91 -4.15
N SER A 102 20.91 20.07 -4.52
CA SER A 102 22.29 20.47 -4.19
C SER A 102 22.50 20.68 -2.69
N VAL A 103 21.51 21.26 -1.99
CA VAL A 103 21.55 21.39 -0.52
C VAL A 103 21.48 20.02 0.17
N VAL A 104 20.62 19.12 -0.33
CA VAL A 104 20.58 17.73 0.15
C VAL A 104 21.88 17.00 -0.20
N HIS A 105 22.48 17.25 -1.36
CA HIS A 105 23.74 16.66 -1.80
C HIS A 105 24.93 17.13 -0.95
N GLU A 106 25.01 18.42 -0.60
CA GLU A 106 26.04 18.98 0.29
C GLU A 106 25.93 18.43 1.72
N ASP A 107 24.70 18.30 2.26
CA ASP A 107 24.48 17.67 3.57
C ASP A 107 24.77 16.17 3.55
N THR A 108 24.50 15.50 2.42
CA THR A 108 24.80 14.08 2.21
C THR A 108 26.31 13.88 2.03
N GLU A 109 27.02 14.73 1.31
CA GLU A 109 28.47 14.69 1.09
C GLU A 109 29.23 15.01 2.38
N ARG A 110 28.76 16.01 3.15
CA ARG A 110 29.27 16.29 4.51
C ARG A 110 29.03 15.11 5.45
N SER A 111 27.88 14.44 5.35
CA SER A 111 27.58 13.22 6.11
C SER A 111 28.46 12.04 5.68
N PHE A 112 28.71 11.85 4.38
CA PHE A 112 29.60 10.82 3.85
C PHE A 112 31.06 11.06 4.24
N LYS A 113 31.53 12.32 4.24
CA LYS A 113 32.88 12.67 4.68
C LYS A 113 33.07 12.41 6.18
N THR A 114 32.07 12.79 6.99
CA THR A 114 32.04 12.48 8.43
C THR A 114 31.99 10.97 8.68
N LEU A 115 31.25 10.23 7.85
CA LEU A 115 31.17 8.77 7.92
C LEU A 115 32.50 8.10 7.52
N ALA A 116 33.17 8.58 6.49
CA ALA A 116 34.48 8.09 6.05
C ALA A 116 35.55 8.30 7.11
N GLU A 117 35.58 9.47 7.77
CA GLU A 117 36.47 9.77 8.89
C GLU A 117 36.20 8.85 10.09
N ARG A 118 34.92 8.53 10.36
CA ARG A 118 34.52 7.58 11.42
C ARG A 118 34.84 6.14 11.07
N ILE A 119 34.72 5.72 9.81
CA ILE A 119 35.15 4.40 9.34
C ILE A 119 36.66 4.26 9.51
N GLN A 120 37.45 5.28 9.15
CA GLN A 120 38.91 5.27 9.37
C GLN A 120 39.30 5.29 10.85
N ALA A 121 38.50 5.93 11.71
CA ALA A 121 38.68 5.88 13.16
C ALA A 121 38.33 4.49 13.73
N ILE A 122 37.28 3.85 13.21
CA ILE A 122 36.87 2.49 13.57
C ILE A 122 37.87 1.45 13.04
N GLU A 123 38.46 1.62 11.86
CA GLU A 123 39.55 0.78 11.35
C GLU A 123 40.80 0.88 12.22
N ARG A 124 41.12 2.10 12.69
CA ARG A 124 42.17 2.31 13.70
C ARG A 124 41.83 1.60 15.00
N GLN A 125 40.59 1.70 15.48
CA GLN A 125 40.12 0.97 16.66
C GLN A 125 40.08 -0.55 16.46
N LEU A 126 39.77 -1.07 15.26
CA LEU A 126 39.77 -2.49 14.89
C LEU A 126 41.18 -3.08 14.90
N LYS A 127 42.19 -2.29 14.48
CA LYS A 127 43.60 -2.66 14.63
C LYS A 127 44.01 -2.76 16.10
N THR A 128 43.45 -1.93 16.98
CA THR A 128 43.69 -1.99 18.43
C THR A 128 42.81 -3.02 19.17
N ALA A 129 41.64 -3.38 18.61
CA ALA A 129 40.59 -4.20 19.22
C ALA A 129 40.51 -5.63 18.66
N ALA A 130 41.52 -6.09 17.93
CA ALA A 130 41.72 -7.53 17.64
C ALA A 130 41.75 -8.42 18.91
N THR A 131 41.70 -7.80 20.09
CA THR A 131 41.65 -8.42 21.41
C THR A 131 40.26 -8.59 22.03
N ASP A 132 39.16 -7.99 21.52
CA ASP A 132 37.83 -8.13 22.17
C ASP A 132 36.64 -8.23 21.19
N ARG A 133 36.10 -9.44 21.02
CA ARG A 133 35.11 -9.80 19.99
C ARG A 133 33.63 -9.47 20.31
N GLY A 134 33.31 -8.90 21.47
CA GLY A 134 31.91 -8.64 21.88
C GLY A 134 31.29 -7.35 21.33
N ASN A 135 32.01 -6.23 21.45
CA ASN A 135 31.48 -4.89 21.12
C ASN A 135 31.38 -4.58 19.61
N ILE A 136 32.04 -5.38 18.76
CA ILE A 136 32.11 -5.12 17.32
C ILE A 136 30.80 -5.51 16.61
N LYS A 137 30.13 -6.58 17.05
CA LYS A 137 28.89 -7.07 16.43
C LYS A 137 27.71 -6.10 16.58
N SER A 138 27.53 -5.52 17.77
CA SER A 138 26.48 -4.53 18.02
C SER A 138 26.71 -3.23 17.27
N THR A 139 27.98 -2.77 17.19
CA THR A 139 28.36 -1.53 16.52
C THR A 139 28.17 -1.63 14.99
N VAL A 140 28.57 -2.75 14.38
CA VAL A 140 28.39 -3.00 12.93
C VAL A 140 26.91 -3.15 12.56
N ALA A 141 26.11 -3.83 13.39
CA ALA A 141 24.67 -3.92 13.19
C ALA A 141 23.96 -2.55 13.28
N GLY A 142 24.40 -1.68 14.20
CA GLY A 142 23.91 -0.31 14.35
C GLY A 142 24.32 0.66 13.23
N LEU A 143 25.42 0.39 12.53
CA LEU A 143 25.88 1.16 11.36
C LEU A 143 25.18 0.72 10.07
N GLY A 144 24.99 -0.59 9.87
CA GLY A 144 24.26 -1.14 8.73
C GLY A 144 22.80 -0.69 8.68
N SER A 145 22.12 -0.65 9.83
CA SER A 145 20.73 -0.15 9.94
C SER A 145 20.60 1.35 9.63
N ARG A 146 21.60 2.17 10.01
CA ARG A 146 21.63 3.61 9.75
C ARG A 146 21.95 3.95 8.29
N LEU A 147 22.85 3.21 7.65
CA LEU A 147 23.15 3.34 6.22
C LEU A 147 21.95 2.95 5.35
N TRP A 148 21.26 1.87 5.70
CA TRP A 148 20.02 1.45 5.05
C TRP A 148 18.87 2.46 5.19
N ALA A 149 18.74 3.09 6.36
CA ALA A 149 17.71 4.11 6.59
C ALA A 149 17.92 5.35 5.69
N ASN A 150 19.17 5.78 5.50
CA ASN A 150 19.50 6.93 4.66
C ASN A 150 19.28 6.67 3.15
N GLU A 151 19.72 5.52 2.63
CA GLU A 151 19.49 5.16 1.22
C GLU A 151 18.00 4.95 0.91
N ARG A 152 17.25 4.33 1.83
CA ARG A 152 15.80 4.16 1.70
C ARG A 152 15.07 5.49 1.72
N SER A 153 15.47 6.45 2.56
CA SER A 153 14.86 7.78 2.58
C SER A 153 14.98 8.50 1.24
N SER A 154 16.14 8.47 0.59
CA SER A 154 16.33 9.14 -0.72
C SER A 154 15.58 8.43 -1.86
N VAL A 155 15.56 7.10 -1.89
CA VAL A 155 14.84 6.32 -2.91
C VAL A 155 13.32 6.44 -2.75
N MET A 156 12.82 6.38 -1.51
CA MET A 156 11.39 6.57 -1.22
C MET A 156 10.97 8.02 -1.52
N ALA A 157 11.80 9.02 -1.18
CA ALA A 157 11.55 10.42 -1.51
C ALA A 157 11.45 10.65 -3.04
N ALA A 158 12.35 10.06 -3.82
CA ALA A 158 12.30 10.14 -5.28
C ALA A 158 11.06 9.41 -5.84
N ALA A 159 10.78 8.20 -5.36
CA ALA A 159 9.59 7.43 -5.76
C ALA A 159 8.27 8.14 -5.42
N ALA A 160 8.22 8.86 -4.29
CA ALA A 160 7.05 9.63 -3.86
C ALA A 160 6.66 10.74 -4.84
N THR A 161 7.61 11.21 -5.65
CA THR A 161 7.44 12.31 -6.61
C THR A 161 7.33 11.85 -8.05
N MET A 162 7.46 10.54 -8.31
CA MET A 162 7.32 10.01 -9.66
C MET A 162 5.84 9.91 -10.06
N PRO A 163 5.51 10.17 -11.33
CA PRO A 163 4.16 9.97 -11.84
C PRO A 163 3.69 8.54 -11.60
N ARG A 164 2.55 8.40 -10.94
CA ARG A 164 1.90 7.10 -10.70
C ARG A 164 1.08 6.70 -11.93
N GLN A 165 0.95 5.39 -12.13
CA GLN A 165 0.08 4.79 -13.15
C GLN A 165 -0.93 3.80 -12.56
N PHE A 166 -0.80 3.54 -11.26
CA PHE A 166 -1.67 2.65 -10.51
C PHE A 166 -1.67 3.04 -9.04
N ILE A 167 -2.71 2.62 -8.32
CA ILE A 167 -2.81 2.68 -6.88
C ILE A 167 -2.34 1.32 -6.36
N GLU A 168 -1.17 1.28 -5.69
CA GLU A 168 -0.65 0.00 -5.20
C GLU A 168 -1.54 -0.58 -4.12
N HIS A 169 -1.85 0.23 -3.09
CA HIS A 169 -2.75 -0.12 -2.00
C HIS A 169 -3.78 1.00 -1.85
N LEU A 170 -5.06 0.62 -1.77
CA LEU A 170 -6.18 1.50 -1.46
C LEU A 170 -6.82 1.01 -0.16
N ASP A 171 -6.98 1.91 0.80
CA ASP A 171 -7.54 1.59 2.11
C ASP A 171 -8.96 2.16 2.24
N TYR A 172 -9.89 1.34 2.73
CA TYR A 172 -11.24 1.77 3.08
C TYR A 172 -11.59 1.35 4.52
N HIS A 173 -11.90 2.32 5.37
CA HIS A 173 -12.36 2.08 6.74
C HIS A 173 -13.84 1.69 6.77
N VAL A 174 -14.12 0.42 7.02
CA VAL A 174 -15.49 -0.08 7.24
C VAL A 174 -15.99 0.27 8.65
N VAL A 175 -15.09 0.42 9.63
CA VAL A 175 -15.38 0.95 10.97
C VAL A 175 -14.23 1.81 11.47
N ASP A 176 -14.50 2.77 12.36
CA ASP A 176 -13.44 3.61 12.95
C ASP A 176 -12.97 3.12 14.33
N HIS A 177 -13.87 2.47 15.08
CA HIS A 177 -13.61 1.95 16.42
C HIS A 177 -13.02 0.52 16.38
N CYS A 178 -12.36 0.13 17.47
CA CYS A 178 -11.69 -1.16 17.60
C CYS A 178 -12.00 -1.81 18.96
N ASN A 179 -11.97 -3.14 19.01
CA ASN A 179 -12.03 -3.91 20.25
C ASN A 179 -10.66 -4.03 20.96
N LEU A 180 -9.59 -3.55 20.33
CA LEU A 180 -8.30 -3.27 20.96
C LEU A 180 -8.15 -1.77 21.25
N ASN A 181 -7.17 -1.43 22.09
CA ASN A 181 -6.94 -0.06 22.56
C ASN A 181 -5.46 0.33 22.37
N CYS A 182 -4.92 0.16 21.15
CA CYS A 182 -3.49 0.34 20.89
C CYS A 182 -3.03 1.80 20.99
N VAL A 183 -1.97 2.08 21.76
CA VAL A 183 -1.29 3.38 21.83
C VAL A 183 -0.85 3.87 20.45
N CYS A 184 -0.98 5.17 20.18
CA CYS A 184 -0.54 5.78 18.90
C CYS A 184 -1.13 5.14 17.63
N CYS A 185 -2.30 4.52 17.71
CA CYS A 185 -2.99 3.96 16.53
C CYS A 185 -3.11 5.02 15.43
N SER A 186 -2.63 4.71 14.22
CA SER A 186 -2.48 5.68 13.12
C SER A 186 -3.81 6.22 12.56
N THR A 187 -4.92 5.56 12.91
CA THR A 187 -6.28 5.90 12.51
C THR A 187 -7.16 6.30 13.71
N TYR A 188 -6.52 6.50 14.87
CA TYR A 188 -7.14 7.08 16.08
C TYR A 188 -8.27 6.25 16.71
N SER A 189 -8.35 4.95 16.40
CA SER A 189 -9.42 4.07 16.90
C SER A 189 -9.68 4.07 18.42
N PRO A 190 -8.67 4.21 19.32
CA PRO A 190 -8.90 4.29 20.76
C PRO A 190 -9.77 5.49 21.22
N ILE A 191 -9.76 6.57 20.44
CA ILE A 191 -10.51 7.81 20.70
C ILE A 191 -11.62 8.05 19.67
N ALA A 192 -11.81 7.12 18.74
CA ALA A 192 -12.89 7.17 17.78
C ALA A 192 -14.23 6.84 18.44
N LYS A 193 -15.27 7.58 18.07
CA LYS A 193 -16.65 7.20 18.37
C LYS A 193 -17.04 5.98 17.55
N GLU A 194 -18.05 5.26 18.01
CA GLU A 194 -18.62 4.17 17.24
C GLU A 194 -19.18 4.70 15.91
N ARG A 195 -18.66 4.18 14.81
CA ARG A 195 -19.07 4.45 13.44
C ARG A 195 -18.95 3.18 12.62
N PHE A 196 -19.99 2.92 11.84
CA PHE A 196 -20.06 1.91 10.80
C PHE A 196 -20.21 2.62 9.44
N ALA A 197 -19.42 2.21 8.46
CA ALA A 197 -19.55 2.75 7.11
C ALA A 197 -20.87 2.26 6.46
N ASP A 198 -21.43 3.06 5.57
CA ASP A 198 -22.60 2.66 4.79
C ASP A 198 -22.16 1.89 3.53
N ILE A 199 -22.76 0.72 3.28
CA ILE A 199 -22.42 -0.13 2.13
C ILE A 199 -22.75 0.54 0.80
N SER A 200 -23.86 1.30 0.73
CA SER A 200 -24.24 2.00 -0.50
C SER A 200 -23.20 3.05 -0.83
N GLN A 201 -22.82 3.86 0.16
CA GLN A 201 -21.78 4.88 0.01
C GLN A 201 -20.44 4.25 -0.36
N PHE A 202 -20.06 3.14 0.26
CA PHE A 202 -18.85 2.39 -0.11
C PHE A 202 -18.87 1.96 -1.57
N GLY A 203 -19.98 1.39 -2.04
CA GLY A 203 -20.12 0.99 -3.43
C GLY A 203 -20.04 2.17 -4.39
N ASP A 204 -20.65 3.30 -4.04
CA ASP A 204 -20.63 4.51 -4.86
C ASP A 204 -19.22 5.13 -4.91
N ASP A 205 -18.52 5.18 -3.77
CA ASP A 205 -17.14 5.65 -3.67
C ASP A 205 -16.21 4.80 -4.55
N LEU A 206 -16.32 3.47 -4.46
CA LEU A 206 -15.52 2.56 -5.30
C LEU A 206 -15.84 2.72 -6.78
N ARG A 207 -17.12 2.82 -7.16
CA ARG A 207 -17.54 2.98 -8.57
C ARG A 207 -17.07 4.31 -9.15
N LEU A 208 -17.13 5.40 -8.37
CA LEU A 208 -16.61 6.69 -8.78
C LEU A 208 -15.11 6.62 -9.01
N LEU A 209 -14.36 6.01 -8.09
CA LEU A 209 -12.93 5.83 -8.27
C LEU A 209 -12.61 4.94 -9.47
N GLN A 210 -13.28 3.79 -9.63
CA GLN A 210 -13.12 2.89 -10.77
C GLN A 210 -13.42 3.60 -12.09
N SER A 211 -14.42 4.49 -12.14
CA SER A 211 -14.75 5.26 -13.34
C SER A 211 -13.59 6.17 -13.78
N ALA A 212 -12.79 6.65 -12.83
CA ALA A 212 -11.64 7.50 -13.09
C ALA A 212 -10.38 6.67 -13.43
N VAL A 213 -10.08 5.62 -12.66
CA VAL A 213 -8.80 4.88 -12.77
C VAL A 213 -8.89 3.52 -13.47
N GLY A 214 -10.08 3.05 -13.81
CA GLY A 214 -10.31 1.69 -14.33
C GLY A 214 -9.86 0.61 -13.34
N GLU A 215 -9.24 -0.46 -13.85
CA GLU A 215 -8.70 -1.57 -13.04
C GLU A 215 -7.32 -1.28 -12.42
N ASN A 216 -6.86 -0.03 -12.40
CA ASN A 216 -5.52 0.33 -11.93
C ASN A 216 -5.40 0.40 -10.39
N VAL A 217 -6.28 -0.26 -9.65
CA VAL A 217 -6.14 -0.53 -8.22
C VAL A 217 -5.58 -1.93 -8.04
N LEU A 218 -4.33 -2.04 -7.56
CA LEU A 218 -3.69 -3.35 -7.43
C LEU A 218 -4.15 -4.09 -6.18
N ARG A 219 -4.33 -3.37 -5.06
CA ARG A 219 -4.88 -3.94 -3.83
C ARG A 219 -5.87 -3.00 -3.17
N LEU A 220 -6.93 -3.59 -2.66
CA LEU A 220 -7.93 -2.93 -1.84
C LEU A 220 -7.95 -3.60 -0.47
N HIS A 221 -7.63 -2.84 0.57
CA HIS A 221 -7.72 -3.28 1.94
C HIS A 221 -9.05 -2.80 2.52
N LEU A 222 -9.86 -3.75 2.98
CA LEU A 222 -11.03 -3.48 3.82
C LEU A 222 -10.56 -3.57 5.26
N LEU A 223 -10.44 -2.42 5.91
CA LEU A 223 -9.83 -2.27 7.22
C LEU A 223 -10.65 -1.31 8.08
N GLY A 224 -10.09 -0.86 9.19
CA GLY A 224 -10.77 0.02 10.11
C GLY A 224 -10.00 0.15 11.41
N GLY A 225 -10.73 0.43 12.49
CA GLY A 225 -10.29 0.00 13.81
C GLY A 225 -10.27 -1.54 13.90
N GLU A 226 -11.43 -2.19 13.84
CA GLU A 226 -11.53 -3.65 13.63
C GLU A 226 -12.69 -3.99 12.66
N PRO A 227 -12.41 -4.34 11.40
CA PRO A 227 -13.45 -4.51 10.38
C PRO A 227 -14.48 -5.60 10.71
N LEU A 228 -14.09 -6.64 11.48
CA LEU A 228 -14.99 -7.73 11.85
C LEU A 228 -16.03 -7.34 12.90
N LEU A 229 -16.03 -6.09 13.39
CA LEU A 229 -17.14 -5.52 14.16
C LEU A 229 -18.33 -5.11 13.29
N HIS A 230 -18.12 -4.91 11.98
CA HIS A 230 -19.18 -4.44 11.09
C HIS A 230 -20.25 -5.51 10.89
N PRO A 231 -21.54 -5.24 11.19
CA PRO A 231 -22.61 -6.25 11.09
C PRO A 231 -22.82 -6.75 9.65
N GLU A 232 -22.52 -5.92 8.67
CA GLU A 232 -22.70 -6.21 7.24
C GLU A 232 -21.37 -6.41 6.48
N ILE A 233 -20.29 -6.82 7.15
CA ILE A 233 -18.96 -6.97 6.52
C ILE A 233 -19.00 -7.79 5.21
N GLU A 234 -19.84 -8.83 5.14
CA GLU A 234 -20.00 -9.67 3.95
C GLU A 234 -20.44 -8.87 2.72
N GLY A 235 -21.30 -7.87 2.88
CA GLY A 235 -21.74 -7.00 1.78
C GLY A 235 -20.61 -6.16 1.21
N PHE A 236 -19.68 -5.68 2.05
CA PHE A 236 -18.48 -4.99 1.57
C PHE A 236 -17.61 -5.91 0.72
N LEU A 237 -17.47 -7.19 1.09
CA LEU A 237 -16.67 -8.16 0.33
C LEU A 237 -17.22 -8.36 -1.08
N VAL A 238 -18.54 -8.50 -1.19
CA VAL A 238 -19.24 -8.66 -2.46
C VAL A 238 -19.04 -7.43 -3.34
N VAL A 239 -19.37 -6.25 -2.82
CA VAL A 239 -19.27 -4.98 -3.56
C VAL A 239 -17.83 -4.71 -3.99
N ALA A 240 -16.85 -4.95 -3.11
CA ALA A 240 -15.43 -4.77 -3.43
C ALA A 240 -14.99 -5.62 -4.64
N ARG A 241 -15.37 -6.90 -4.66
CA ARG A 241 -15.04 -7.81 -5.76
C ARG A 241 -15.79 -7.48 -7.04
N GLU A 242 -17.05 -7.07 -6.94
CA GLU A 242 -17.84 -6.64 -8.11
C GLU A 242 -17.24 -5.40 -8.79
N VAL A 243 -16.82 -4.41 -8.00
CA VAL A 243 -16.26 -3.15 -8.54
C VAL A 243 -14.82 -3.31 -8.99
N PHE A 244 -13.99 -4.09 -8.28
CA PHE A 244 -12.59 -4.32 -8.67
C PHE A 244 -12.29 -5.82 -8.85
N PRO A 245 -12.80 -6.44 -9.94
CA PRO A 245 -12.64 -7.87 -10.19
C PRO A 245 -11.17 -8.29 -10.31
N GLY A 246 -10.29 -7.41 -10.79
CA GLY A 246 -8.86 -7.69 -10.95
C GLY A 246 -7.98 -7.43 -9.71
N ALA A 247 -8.48 -6.68 -8.72
CA ALA A 247 -7.68 -6.29 -7.57
C ALA A 247 -7.46 -7.46 -6.59
N ARG A 248 -6.34 -7.44 -5.87
CA ARG A 248 -6.20 -8.26 -4.67
C ARG A 248 -6.96 -7.57 -3.54
N ILE A 249 -7.91 -8.26 -2.94
CA ILE A 249 -8.71 -7.69 -1.87
C ILE A 249 -8.43 -8.49 -0.60
N ASP A 250 -8.25 -7.80 0.51
CA ASP A 250 -8.17 -8.43 1.82
C ASP A 250 -8.95 -7.68 2.89
N VAL A 251 -9.39 -8.44 3.89
CA VAL A 251 -9.85 -7.90 5.17
C VAL A 251 -8.64 -7.84 6.11
N THR A 252 -8.28 -6.66 6.58
CA THR A 252 -7.16 -6.47 7.53
C THR A 252 -7.70 -6.43 8.97
N SER A 253 -7.49 -7.49 9.74
CA SER A 253 -8.01 -7.65 11.11
C SER A 253 -6.90 -7.74 12.17
N ASN A 254 -7.22 -7.42 13.42
CA ASN A 254 -6.35 -7.71 14.57
C ASN A 254 -6.36 -9.18 15.01
N GLY A 255 -7.28 -9.99 14.45
CA GLY A 255 -7.36 -11.43 14.64
C GLY A 255 -8.30 -11.90 15.74
N VAL A 256 -8.68 -11.05 16.70
CA VAL A 256 -9.42 -11.46 17.91
C VAL A 256 -10.81 -12.03 17.61
N LEU A 257 -11.45 -11.53 16.55
CA LEU A 257 -12.82 -11.93 16.17
C LEU A 257 -12.86 -12.99 15.08
N VAL A 258 -11.72 -13.32 14.45
CA VAL A 258 -11.65 -14.20 13.27
C VAL A 258 -12.31 -15.55 13.54
N SER A 259 -11.97 -16.21 14.65
CA SER A 259 -12.50 -17.54 14.99
C SER A 259 -13.98 -17.54 15.39
N LYS A 260 -14.60 -16.36 15.53
CA LYS A 260 -16.01 -16.17 15.89
C LYS A 260 -16.89 -15.83 14.69
N MET A 261 -16.29 -15.61 13.51
CA MET A 261 -17.06 -15.28 12.31
C MET A 261 -17.92 -16.47 11.87
N PRO A 262 -19.17 -16.22 11.43
CA PRO A 262 -20.08 -17.27 10.99
C PRO A 262 -19.59 -17.93 9.70
N ASP A 263 -20.05 -19.15 9.41
CA ASP A 263 -19.67 -19.86 8.18
C ASP A 263 -20.07 -19.10 6.89
N SER A 264 -21.11 -18.27 6.94
CA SER A 264 -21.50 -17.37 5.83
C SER A 264 -20.37 -16.41 5.44
N PHE A 265 -19.67 -15.84 6.42
CA PHE A 265 -18.56 -14.93 6.18
C PHE A 265 -17.45 -15.62 5.39
N TRP A 266 -17.10 -16.84 5.79
CA TRP A 266 -16.07 -17.63 5.13
C TRP A 266 -16.48 -18.11 3.73
N GLU A 267 -17.76 -18.45 3.55
CA GLU A 267 -18.32 -18.73 2.23
C GLU A 267 -18.22 -17.50 1.31
N THR A 268 -18.58 -16.33 1.81
CA THR A 268 -18.48 -15.06 1.08
C THR A 268 -17.03 -14.74 0.72
N MET A 269 -16.08 -14.85 1.67
CA MET A 269 -14.65 -14.65 1.38
C MET A 269 -14.14 -15.55 0.25
N ARG A 270 -14.52 -16.84 0.24
CA ARG A 270 -14.14 -17.76 -0.83
C ARG A 270 -14.76 -17.40 -2.17
N LYS A 271 -16.08 -17.17 -2.21
CA LYS A 271 -16.79 -16.79 -3.44
C LYS A 271 -16.24 -15.52 -4.07
N CYS A 272 -15.86 -14.56 -3.22
CA CYS A 272 -15.32 -13.27 -3.63
C CYS A 272 -13.78 -13.26 -3.77
N ASP A 273 -13.09 -14.39 -3.62
CA ASP A 273 -11.61 -14.48 -3.63
C ASP A 273 -10.93 -13.40 -2.75
N ILE A 274 -11.34 -13.31 -1.49
CA ILE A 274 -10.83 -12.34 -0.52
C ILE A 274 -9.85 -13.04 0.42
N ASP A 275 -8.69 -12.43 0.63
CA ASP A 275 -7.70 -12.93 1.59
C ASP A 275 -7.98 -12.37 3.00
N LEU A 276 -7.56 -13.09 4.04
CA LEU A 276 -7.50 -12.57 5.41
C LEU A 276 -6.09 -12.05 5.67
N LYS A 277 -5.94 -10.74 5.84
CA LYS A 277 -4.70 -10.13 6.32
C LYS A 277 -4.82 -9.89 7.82
N TYR A 278 -3.80 -10.21 8.59
CA TYR A 278 -3.82 -9.98 10.03
C TYR A 278 -2.55 -9.34 10.57
N THR A 279 -2.70 -8.51 11.59
CA THR A 279 -1.58 -7.92 12.31
C THR A 279 -1.31 -8.70 13.59
N ARG A 280 -0.07 -9.14 13.79
CA ARG A 280 0.36 -9.81 15.02
C ARG A 280 0.67 -8.79 16.09
N TYR A 281 -0.15 -8.73 17.13
CA TYR A 281 0.09 -7.93 18.32
C TYR A 281 0.51 -8.85 19.47
N PRO A 282 1.27 -8.34 20.46
CA PRO A 282 1.70 -9.11 21.63
C PRO A 282 0.53 -9.27 22.62
N ILE A 283 -0.53 -9.93 22.17
CA ILE A 283 -1.73 -10.27 22.93
C ILE A 283 -1.81 -11.78 23.11
N SER A 284 -2.64 -12.23 24.07
CA SER A 284 -2.91 -13.64 24.29
C SER A 284 -3.86 -14.21 23.21
N LEU A 285 -3.40 -14.26 21.96
CA LEU A 285 -4.09 -14.88 20.82
C LEU A 285 -3.16 -15.90 20.16
N ASP A 286 -3.68 -17.10 19.92
CA ASP A 286 -3.00 -18.11 19.12
C ASP A 286 -3.20 -17.81 17.63
N TYR A 287 -2.24 -17.06 17.07
CA TYR A 287 -2.26 -16.68 15.64
C TYR A 287 -2.12 -17.89 14.72
N ASP A 288 -1.41 -18.93 15.13
CA ASP A 288 -1.21 -20.11 14.28
C ASP A 288 -2.51 -20.91 14.19
N ALA A 289 -3.21 -21.10 15.32
CA ALA A 289 -4.54 -21.69 15.34
C ALA A 289 -5.57 -20.87 14.54
N MET A 290 -5.49 -19.53 14.60
CA MET A 290 -6.33 -18.64 13.80
C MET A 290 -6.07 -18.81 12.29
N VAL A 291 -4.81 -18.92 11.87
CA VAL A 291 -4.43 -19.14 10.47
C VAL A 291 -4.94 -20.50 9.99
N GLU A 292 -4.76 -21.56 10.79
CA GLU A 292 -5.28 -22.89 10.44
C GLU A 292 -6.81 -22.88 10.37
N HIS A 293 -7.49 -22.19 11.27
CA HIS A 293 -8.95 -22.04 11.23
C HIS A 293 -9.46 -21.38 9.93
N ALA A 294 -8.76 -20.35 9.44
CA ALA A 294 -9.05 -19.73 8.16
C ALA A 294 -8.75 -20.67 6.98
N ARG A 295 -7.63 -21.40 7.07
CA ARG A 295 -7.18 -22.37 6.06
C ARG A 295 -8.15 -23.53 5.88
N GLU A 296 -8.65 -24.09 6.98
CA GLU A 296 -9.67 -25.16 6.99
C GLU A 296 -10.95 -24.74 6.26
N ARG A 297 -11.24 -23.43 6.25
CA ARG A 297 -12.38 -22.84 5.55
C ARG A 297 -12.05 -22.35 4.14
N GLY A 298 -10.86 -22.69 3.63
CA GLY A 298 -10.42 -22.39 2.27
C GLY A 298 -10.09 -20.92 2.02
N VAL A 299 -9.82 -20.14 3.08
CA VAL A 299 -9.42 -18.73 2.95
C VAL A 299 -7.92 -18.60 3.19
N PHE A 300 -7.24 -17.87 2.29
CA PHE A 300 -5.81 -17.59 2.44
C PHE A 300 -5.59 -16.53 3.52
N ALA A 301 -4.93 -16.90 4.61
CA ALA A 301 -4.57 -15.99 5.68
C ALA A 301 -3.06 -15.66 5.66
N TYR A 302 -2.70 -14.38 5.82
CA TYR A 302 -1.31 -13.95 5.84
C TYR A 302 -1.07 -12.76 6.78
N SER A 303 0.10 -12.71 7.40
CA SER A 303 0.43 -11.61 8.32
C SER A 303 0.89 -10.37 7.57
N ALA A 304 0.55 -9.19 8.11
CA ALA A 304 1.05 -7.89 7.65
C ALA A 304 2.57 -7.71 7.86
N GLY A 305 3.18 -8.55 8.70
CA GLY A 305 4.61 -8.54 8.98
C GLY A 305 4.95 -9.41 10.19
N ASP A 306 6.09 -9.11 10.82
CA ASP A 306 6.42 -9.67 12.13
C ASP A 306 5.51 -9.10 13.23
N GLU A 307 5.61 -9.66 14.44
CA GLU A 307 4.91 -9.13 15.60
C GLU A 307 5.24 -7.65 15.84
N ILE A 308 4.20 -6.82 15.98
CA ILE A 308 4.32 -5.38 16.20
C ILE A 308 4.54 -5.13 17.68
N SER A 309 5.80 -5.07 18.09
CA SER A 309 6.20 -4.71 19.46
C SER A 309 6.26 -3.19 19.68
N CYS A 310 6.36 -2.40 18.62
CA CYS A 310 6.39 -0.94 18.67
C CYS A 310 5.57 -0.31 17.53
N PHE A 311 4.94 0.81 17.81
CA PHE A 311 4.28 1.65 16.82
C PHE A 311 5.15 2.81 16.36
N ARG A 312 4.85 3.25 15.13
CA ARG A 312 5.34 4.51 14.60
C ARG A 312 4.34 5.63 14.89
N ARG A 313 4.68 6.52 15.81
CA ARG A 313 3.91 7.72 16.08
C ARG A 313 4.13 8.76 14.99
N ILE A 314 3.04 9.27 14.43
CA ILE A 314 3.05 10.44 13.54
C ILE A 314 3.10 11.67 14.46
N PRO A 315 4.18 12.47 14.45
CA PRO A 315 4.27 13.66 15.31
C PRO A 315 3.43 14.80 14.70
N LEU A 316 2.19 14.94 15.17
CA LEU A 316 1.26 15.96 14.68
C LEU A 316 1.35 17.23 15.53
N ASN A 317 1.57 18.37 14.90
CA ASN A 317 1.58 19.68 15.55
C ASN A 317 0.45 20.54 14.96
N PRO A 318 -0.57 20.91 15.74
CA PRO A 318 -1.77 21.60 15.23
C PRO A 318 -1.49 23.05 14.82
N ARG A 319 -0.30 23.60 15.10
CA ARG A 319 0.12 24.92 14.61
C ARG A 319 0.48 24.92 13.12
N GLY A 320 0.73 23.75 12.52
CA GLY A 320 1.00 23.65 11.09
C GLY A 320 2.30 24.31 10.65
N THR A 321 3.36 24.20 11.44
CA THR A 321 4.63 24.92 11.21
C THR A 321 5.66 24.12 10.42
N SER A 322 5.37 22.88 10.04
CA SER A 322 6.33 22.04 9.33
C SER A 322 6.43 22.42 7.85
N ASN A 323 7.62 22.28 7.27
CA ASN A 323 7.79 22.45 5.84
C ASN A 323 7.17 21.25 5.09
N VAL A 324 6.14 21.54 4.29
CA VAL A 324 5.34 20.55 3.55
C VAL A 324 6.21 19.60 2.73
N HIS A 325 7.16 20.11 1.94
CA HIS A 325 7.98 19.28 1.05
C HIS A 325 9.00 18.45 1.83
N GLN A 326 9.68 19.01 2.82
CA GLN A 326 10.66 18.28 3.63
C GLN A 326 9.99 17.14 4.42
N THR A 327 8.84 17.41 5.02
CA THR A 327 8.05 16.41 5.72
C THR A 327 7.56 15.32 4.78
N TYR A 328 7.06 15.69 3.60
CA TYR A 328 6.57 14.76 2.59
C TYR A 328 7.65 13.76 2.16
N LEU A 329 8.85 14.24 1.84
CA LEU A 329 9.96 13.39 1.41
C LEU A 329 10.47 12.43 2.51
N ARG A 330 10.21 12.75 3.79
CA ARG A 330 10.56 11.90 4.94
C ARG A 330 9.40 10.99 5.37
N CYS A 331 8.22 11.16 4.80
CA CYS A 331 7.02 10.48 5.26
C CYS A 331 7.04 9.00 4.83
N PRO A 332 6.83 8.06 5.76
CA PRO A 332 6.72 6.64 5.44
C PRO A 332 5.30 6.25 4.96
N TYR A 333 4.33 7.16 5.07
CA TYR A 333 2.91 6.97 4.71
C TYR A 333 2.56 7.63 3.36
N ILE A 334 3.54 7.86 2.50
CA ILE A 334 3.35 8.47 1.16
C ILE A 334 2.49 7.60 0.22
N ASP A 335 2.30 6.32 0.55
CA ASP A 335 1.57 5.35 -0.27
C ASP A 335 0.51 4.62 0.55
N CYS A 336 -0.35 5.39 1.23
CA CYS A 336 -1.47 4.85 2.02
C CYS A 336 -2.77 5.62 1.74
N PRO A 337 -3.22 5.71 0.46
CA PRO A 337 -4.41 6.46 0.12
C PRO A 337 -5.65 5.85 0.78
N GLN A 338 -6.47 6.74 1.33
CA GLN A 338 -7.68 6.40 2.07
C GLN A 338 -8.88 6.87 1.26
N LEU A 339 -9.81 5.98 0.97
CA LEU A 339 -11.09 6.31 0.37
C LEU A 339 -12.14 6.44 1.47
N ARG A 340 -12.78 7.60 1.57
CA ARG A 340 -13.75 7.90 2.63
C ARG A 340 -14.75 8.95 2.17
N GLU A 341 -16.03 8.58 2.12
CA GLU A 341 -17.16 9.51 1.97
C GLU A 341 -17.03 10.39 0.73
N GLY A 342 -16.93 9.78 -0.45
CA GLY A 342 -16.80 10.47 -1.73
C GLY A 342 -15.44 11.11 -1.99
N ARG A 343 -14.46 10.91 -1.09
CA ARG A 343 -13.16 11.58 -1.15
C ARG A 343 -12.00 10.60 -1.11
N LEU A 344 -11.00 10.84 -1.95
CA LEU A 344 -9.71 10.15 -1.91
C LEU A 344 -8.69 11.03 -1.16
N CYS A 345 -8.36 10.65 0.05
CA CYS A 345 -7.32 11.28 0.86
C CYS A 345 -5.99 10.55 0.71
N ARG A 346 -4.86 11.25 0.87
CA ARG A 346 -3.53 10.63 0.65
C ARG A 346 -3.11 9.67 1.75
N CYS A 347 -3.47 9.96 3.00
CA CYS A 347 -2.93 9.25 4.16
C CYS A 347 -3.95 9.23 5.31
N PRO A 348 -3.79 8.32 6.29
CA PRO A 348 -4.68 8.26 7.44
C PRO A 348 -4.67 9.55 8.27
N ALA A 349 -3.52 10.25 8.34
CA ALA A 349 -3.42 11.46 9.14
C ALA A 349 -4.38 12.57 8.68
N SER A 350 -4.49 12.80 7.36
CA SER A 350 -5.45 13.77 6.83
C SER A 350 -6.87 13.20 6.82
N ALA A 351 -7.02 11.93 6.43
CA ALA A 351 -8.31 11.28 6.26
C ALA A 351 -9.14 11.21 7.55
N TYR A 352 -8.51 11.04 8.71
CA TYR A 352 -9.17 10.86 10.02
C TYR A 352 -8.89 12.00 11.01
N SER A 353 -8.45 13.17 10.53
CA SER A 353 -8.14 14.32 11.39
C SER A 353 -9.36 14.89 12.13
N ASP A 354 -10.57 14.59 11.66
CA ASP A 354 -11.84 14.89 12.34
C ASP A 354 -11.97 14.16 13.68
N ILE A 355 -11.61 12.87 13.74
CA ILE A 355 -11.63 12.09 15.00
C ILE A 355 -10.71 12.75 16.04
N LEU A 356 -9.51 13.13 15.61
CA LEU A 356 -8.53 13.76 16.48
C LEU A 356 -8.98 15.16 16.91
N ASN A 357 -9.58 15.94 16.01
CA ASN A 357 -10.15 17.26 16.33
C ASN A 357 -11.28 17.17 17.34
N ASP A 358 -12.20 16.22 17.20
CA ASP A 358 -13.29 16.01 18.15
C ASP A 358 -12.74 15.70 19.56
N ALA A 359 -11.79 14.77 19.64
CA ALA A 359 -11.16 14.41 20.90
C ALA A 359 -10.38 15.58 21.54
N MET A 360 -9.70 16.40 20.74
CA MET A 360 -9.03 17.62 21.21
C MET A 360 -10.02 18.62 21.82
N VAL A 361 -11.17 18.82 21.18
CA VAL A 361 -12.22 19.73 21.66
C VAL A 361 -12.83 19.23 22.96
N GLU A 362 -13.14 17.93 23.03
CA GLU A 362 -13.65 17.29 24.26
C GLU A 362 -12.66 17.40 25.42
N SER A 363 -11.36 17.39 25.12
CA SER A 363 -10.26 17.58 26.09
C SER A 363 -9.96 19.07 26.41
N GLY A 364 -10.73 20.01 25.87
CA GLY A 364 -10.60 21.45 26.16
C GLY A 364 -9.51 22.18 25.36
N HIS A 365 -8.93 21.55 24.34
CA HIS A 365 -7.96 22.22 23.46
C HIS A 365 -8.65 23.09 22.40
N ILE A 366 -8.12 24.29 22.19
CA ILE A 366 -8.64 25.25 21.19
C ILE A 366 -8.05 24.99 19.80
N ALA A 367 -6.81 24.48 19.74
CA ALA A 367 -6.12 24.21 18.49
C ALA A 367 -6.80 23.05 17.73
N ARG A 368 -6.82 23.13 16.40
CA ARG A 368 -7.44 22.13 15.51
C ARG A 368 -6.68 22.01 14.21
N PHE A 369 -6.65 20.80 13.65
CA PHE A 369 -6.20 20.54 12.28
C PHE A 369 -7.25 21.04 11.29
N LYS A 370 -6.85 21.91 10.37
CA LYS A 370 -7.76 22.48 9.37
C LYS A 370 -7.49 21.85 8.01
N LEU A 371 -8.42 21.01 7.57
CA LEU A 371 -8.41 20.46 6.22
C LEU A 371 -8.62 21.56 5.18
N ASN A 372 -7.79 21.54 4.15
CA ASN A 372 -7.93 22.30 2.92
C ASN A 372 -8.64 21.45 1.86
N ALA A 373 -9.35 22.08 0.92
CA ALA A 373 -9.98 21.39 -0.21
C ALA A 373 -8.97 20.59 -1.07
N ALA A 374 -7.68 20.92 -1.02
CA ALA A 374 -6.61 20.20 -1.72
C ALA A 374 -6.00 19.03 -0.91
N ASP A 375 -6.48 18.75 0.31
CA ASP A 375 -5.98 17.65 1.16
C ASP A 375 -6.55 16.29 0.77
N CYS A 376 -7.74 16.29 0.17
CA CYS A 376 -8.39 15.12 -0.39
C CYS A 376 -8.98 15.49 -1.75
N LEU A 377 -9.03 14.53 -2.66
CA LEU A 377 -9.63 14.67 -3.97
C LEU A 377 -11.10 14.27 -3.91
N GLU A 378 -12.01 15.20 -4.19
CA GLU A 378 -13.44 14.92 -4.34
C GLU A 378 -13.69 14.08 -5.59
N LEU A 379 -14.33 12.92 -5.43
CA LEU A 379 -14.58 12.00 -6.55
C LEU A 379 -15.80 12.41 -7.40
N HIS A 380 -16.69 13.21 -6.83
CA HIS A 380 -17.83 13.76 -7.55
C HIS A 380 -17.37 14.87 -8.50
N GLY A 381 -17.43 14.63 -9.80
CA GLY A 381 -17.06 15.64 -10.80
C GLY A 381 -16.50 15.13 -12.14
N GLY A 382 -16.40 13.81 -12.33
CA GLY A 382 -15.87 13.25 -13.58
C GLY A 382 -14.35 13.40 -13.69
N LEU A 383 -13.63 12.83 -12.72
CA LEU A 383 -12.17 12.85 -12.67
C LEU A 383 -11.56 11.98 -13.78
N SER A 384 -10.43 12.42 -14.31
CA SER A 384 -9.56 11.56 -15.13
C SER A 384 -8.61 10.74 -14.26
N ALA A 385 -8.05 9.66 -14.81
CA ALA A 385 -6.99 8.90 -14.17
C ALA A 385 -5.78 9.79 -13.79
N GLN A 386 -5.48 10.77 -14.66
CA GLN A 386 -4.36 11.69 -14.45
C GLN A 386 -4.59 12.57 -13.21
N ASP A 387 -5.81 13.07 -13.00
CA ASP A 387 -6.15 13.87 -11.81
C ASP A 387 -5.90 13.09 -10.53
N VAL A 388 -6.30 11.81 -10.52
CA VAL A 388 -6.08 10.90 -9.38
C VAL A 388 -4.59 10.64 -9.15
N PHE A 389 -3.84 10.29 -10.19
CA PHE A 389 -2.43 9.96 -10.05
C PHE A 389 -1.55 11.17 -9.72
N ASP A 390 -1.86 12.35 -10.28
CA ASP A 390 -1.19 13.60 -9.93
C ASP A 390 -1.47 14.00 -8.50
N PHE A 391 -2.73 13.85 -8.05
CA PHE A 391 -3.03 13.99 -6.64
C PHE A 391 -2.17 13.05 -5.81
N LEU A 392 -2.10 11.75 -6.11
CA LEU A 392 -1.30 10.80 -5.32
C LEU A 392 0.23 11.00 -5.41
N SER A 393 0.75 11.83 -6.32
CA SER A 393 2.19 12.01 -6.57
C SER A 393 2.79 13.32 -6.01
N ARG A 394 1.98 14.22 -5.44
CA ARG A 394 2.43 15.52 -4.88
C ARG A 394 2.40 15.55 -3.35
N PRO A 395 2.83 16.59 -2.62
CA PRO A 395 2.43 16.76 -1.22
C PRO A 395 1.03 17.38 -1.10
N ILE A 396 0.42 17.31 0.09
CA ILE A 396 -0.84 18.02 0.41
C ILE A 396 -0.61 19.11 1.47
N PRO A 397 -1.45 20.17 1.53
CA PRO A 397 -1.38 21.18 2.58
C PRO A 397 -1.32 20.61 4.01
N PHE A 398 -2.05 19.53 4.30
CA PHE A 398 -2.08 18.87 5.61
C PHE A 398 -0.69 18.44 6.09
N CYS A 399 0.27 18.20 5.19
CA CYS A 399 1.64 17.86 5.55
C CYS A 399 2.30 18.93 6.45
N GLN A 400 1.82 20.17 6.46
CA GLN A 400 2.31 21.21 7.37
C GLN A 400 2.12 20.85 8.85
N TYR A 401 1.16 19.99 9.16
CA TYR A 401 0.87 19.52 10.52
C TYR A 401 1.76 18.36 10.97
N CYS A 402 2.49 17.71 10.05
CA CYS A 402 3.32 16.55 10.37
C CYS A 402 4.79 16.98 10.52
N ASP A 403 5.42 16.74 11.66
CA ASP A 403 6.86 16.99 11.87
C ASP A 403 7.66 15.69 11.67
N MET A 404 7.72 15.18 10.44
CA MET A 404 8.38 13.89 10.15
C MET A 404 9.89 13.89 10.45
N GLY A 405 10.50 15.04 10.75
CA GLY A 405 11.85 15.11 11.30
C GLY A 405 11.97 14.56 12.72
N LYS A 406 10.85 14.45 13.46
CA LYS A 406 10.76 13.92 14.83
C LYS A 406 9.95 12.62 14.91
N VAL A 407 9.85 11.88 13.81
CA VAL A 407 9.11 10.61 13.81
C VAL A 407 9.68 9.65 14.86
N ASP A 408 8.81 9.14 15.74
CA ASP A 408 9.19 8.12 16.71
C ASP A 408 8.72 6.76 16.19
N ASN A 409 9.67 5.87 15.91
CA ASN A 409 9.40 4.51 15.40
C ASN A 409 9.38 3.46 16.52
N ALA A 410 9.60 3.87 17.77
CA ALA A 410 9.90 2.97 18.87
C ALA A 410 8.93 3.14 20.06
N VAL A 411 7.74 3.69 19.83
CA VAL A 411 6.70 3.75 20.87
C VAL A 411 6.28 2.31 21.21
N PRO A 412 6.56 1.80 22.41
CA PRO A 412 6.23 0.42 22.75
C PRO A 412 4.74 0.16 22.57
N TRP A 413 4.38 -0.99 22.01
CA TRP A 413 3.00 -1.41 21.94
C TRP A 413 2.43 -1.54 23.36
N GLY A 414 1.20 -1.07 23.54
CA GLY A 414 0.51 -1.13 24.81
C GLY A 414 -0.88 -0.50 24.73
N PRO A 415 -1.64 -0.54 25.84
CA PRO A 415 -2.91 0.14 25.91
C PRO A 415 -2.72 1.66 25.89
N SER A 416 -3.47 2.34 25.04
CA SER A 416 -3.63 3.79 25.01
C SER A 416 -4.27 4.27 26.32
N SER A 417 -3.76 5.36 26.89
CA SER A 417 -4.44 6.12 27.94
C SER A 417 -5.51 7.05 27.36
N ARG A 418 -5.65 7.09 26.03
CA ARG A 418 -6.59 7.96 25.28
C ARG A 418 -6.33 9.45 25.45
N GLU A 419 -5.12 9.78 25.87
CA GLU A 419 -4.67 11.16 26.01
C GLU A 419 -4.21 11.69 24.65
N ILE A 420 -4.63 12.90 24.31
CA ILE A 420 -4.32 13.55 23.02
C ILE A 420 -2.82 13.62 22.74
N ALA A 421 -1.99 13.72 23.78
CA ALA A 421 -0.54 13.76 23.69
C ALA A 421 0.07 12.51 23.00
N GLU A 422 -0.64 11.38 22.97
CA GLU A 422 -0.21 10.20 22.21
C GLU A 422 -0.08 10.49 20.71
N TRP A 423 -0.88 11.39 20.17
CA TRP A 423 -0.87 11.72 18.74
C TRP A 423 -0.38 13.14 18.44
N VAL A 424 -0.58 14.08 19.38
CA VAL A 424 -0.39 15.51 19.15
C VAL A 424 0.70 16.10 20.04
N ASP A 425 1.63 16.81 19.41
CA ASP A 425 2.61 17.70 20.04
C ASP A 425 1.95 19.08 20.22
N LEU A 426 1.34 19.30 21.39
CA LEU A 426 0.60 20.53 21.74
C LEU A 426 1.49 21.77 21.90
#